data_AF-A0A023AX31-F1
#
_entry.id   AF-A0A023AX31-F1
#
_cell.length_a   1.000
_cell.length_b   1.000
_cell.length_c   1.000
_cell.angle_alpha   90.00
_cell.angle_beta   90.00
_cell.angle_gamma   90.00
#
_symmetry.space_group_name_H-M   'P 1'
#
loop_
_entity.id
_entity.type
_entity.pdbx_description
1 polymer ?
#
loop_
_entity_poly.entity_id
_entity_poly.type
_entity_poly.pdbx_seq_one_letter_code
_entity_poly.pdbx_strand_id
1 'polypeptide(L)'
;MPGQHHQPRGRAFCFTAFYDTPPTIIGYQYIIYQREICPSTGTLHWQGFIYFTNPRSFNAVKQLMGGLTHIEFAMDIPKSIEYCKKQETAVPDTQFEDGTPPPSALPPGWWQQLTIQSLWEDHPEWMLKHYAGVLAYHKTKKVVKFARQKPNVTILWGPPGTGKSHLARSLSDDYYIKPSGPWWDGYHGQNTVIFDDFYSSEKYCDLLRWLSENPIRVPIKGSTTDLEATNFIFTSNQNPDSWYPQIEDKSALKRRITEIIHMETPYCSE
;
A
#
# COMPACT_ATOMS: atom_id res chain seq x y z
N MET A 1 10.08 -46.25 19.66
CA MET A 1 10.93 -45.05 19.63
C MET A 1 10.34 -44.03 20.59
N PRO A 2 11.10 -43.51 21.57
CA PRO A 2 10.57 -42.52 22.49
C PRO A 2 10.19 -41.26 21.70
N GLY A 3 8.96 -40.79 21.90
CA GLY A 3 8.41 -39.63 21.19
C GLY A 3 9.29 -38.40 21.39
N GLN A 4 9.64 -37.75 20.29
CA GLN A 4 10.30 -36.46 20.34
C GLN A 4 9.34 -35.46 21.01
N HIS A 5 9.58 -35.15 22.27
CA HIS A 5 8.92 -34.04 22.95
C HIS A 5 9.28 -32.76 22.20
N HIS A 6 8.35 -32.26 21.39
CA HIS A 6 8.54 -31.01 20.66
C HIS A 6 8.60 -29.88 21.69
N GLN A 7 9.78 -29.30 21.91
CA GLN A 7 9.91 -28.17 22.81
C GLN A 7 9.10 -26.99 22.25
N PRO A 8 8.36 -26.26 23.11
CA PRO A 8 7.64 -25.08 22.68
C PRO A 8 8.60 -24.07 22.05
N ARG A 9 8.15 -23.45 20.95
CA ARG A 9 8.88 -22.42 20.21
C ARG A 9 8.07 -21.14 20.22
N GLY A 10 8.77 -20.01 20.30
CA GLY A 10 8.17 -18.69 20.34
C GLY A 10 9.05 -17.68 19.65
N ARG A 11 8.47 -16.53 19.31
CA ARG A 11 9.22 -15.39 18.75
C ARG A 11 9.59 -14.37 19.81
N ALA A 12 8.83 -14.29 20.89
CA ALA A 12 8.91 -13.24 21.89
C ALA A 12 9.38 -13.81 23.23
N PHE A 13 10.42 -13.22 23.81
CA PHE A 13 10.99 -13.64 25.07
C PHE A 13 11.30 -12.43 25.96
N CYS A 14 11.03 -12.55 27.25
CA CYS A 14 11.56 -11.65 28.27
C CYS A 14 12.85 -12.26 28.82
N PHE A 15 13.78 -11.42 29.25
CA PHE A 15 15.01 -11.87 29.87
C PHE A 15 15.46 -10.99 31.03
N THR A 16 16.15 -11.62 31.98
CA THR A 16 16.79 -10.99 33.13
C THR A 16 18.21 -11.53 33.25
N ALA A 17 19.21 -10.65 33.13
CA ALA A 17 20.62 -11.03 33.17
C ALA A 17 21.38 -10.25 34.25
N PHE A 18 22.21 -10.94 35.05
CA PHE A 18 22.94 -10.36 36.17
C PHE A 18 24.42 -10.05 35.86
N TYR A 19 24.79 -9.99 34.58
CA TYR A 19 26.15 -9.63 34.18
C TYR A 19 26.37 -8.11 34.23
N ASP A 20 27.62 -7.68 34.41
CA ASP A 20 27.97 -6.26 34.46
C ASP A 20 27.88 -5.57 33.10
N THR A 21 28.15 -6.31 32.02
CA THR A 21 28.13 -5.78 30.64
C THR A 21 26.76 -5.89 29.98
N PRO A 22 26.41 -4.99 29.05
CA PRO A 22 25.17 -5.08 28.29
C PRO A 22 25.03 -6.41 27.53
N PRO A 23 23.81 -6.94 27.36
CA PRO A 23 23.57 -8.13 26.55
C PRO A 23 24.00 -7.92 25.09
N THR A 24 24.89 -8.78 24.59
CA THR A 24 25.33 -8.81 23.19
C THR A 24 24.56 -9.87 22.42
N ILE A 25 23.37 -9.52 21.96
CA ILE A 25 22.46 -10.46 21.27
C ILE A 25 22.39 -10.07 19.80
N ILE A 26 22.31 -11.06 18.91
CA ILE A 26 22.22 -10.84 17.45
C ILE A 26 21.06 -11.62 16.83
N GLY A 27 20.67 -11.20 15.63
CA GLY A 27 19.67 -11.90 14.83
C GLY A 27 18.24 -11.79 15.37
N TYR A 28 17.93 -10.66 16.03
CA TYR A 28 16.59 -10.25 16.41
C TYR A 28 15.93 -9.39 15.32
N GLN A 29 14.61 -9.32 15.36
CA GLN A 29 13.82 -8.32 14.63
C GLN A 29 13.67 -7.04 15.46
N TYR A 30 13.51 -7.20 16.78
CA TYR A 30 13.37 -6.10 17.72
C TYR A 30 13.93 -6.51 19.08
N ILE A 31 14.59 -5.58 19.76
CA ILE A 31 15.07 -5.75 21.12
C ILE A 31 14.90 -4.45 21.89
N ILE A 32 14.56 -4.56 23.16
CA ILE A 32 14.65 -3.48 24.13
C ILE A 32 15.17 -4.02 25.45
N TYR A 33 16.07 -3.28 26.09
CA TYR A 33 16.48 -3.57 27.46
C TYR A 33 16.95 -2.32 28.18
N GLN A 34 16.97 -2.40 29.50
CA GLN A 34 17.57 -1.39 30.37
C GLN A 34 18.19 -2.06 31.59
N ARG A 35 19.13 -1.38 32.25
CA ARG A 35 19.67 -1.85 33.53
C ARG A 35 18.77 -1.34 34.65
N GLU A 36 18.39 -2.21 35.56
CA GLU A 36 17.50 -1.91 36.68
C GLU A 36 18.13 -2.26 38.03
N ILE A 37 17.74 -1.53 39.06
CA ILE A 37 18.06 -1.84 40.47
C ILE A 37 16.94 -2.70 41.04
N CYS A 38 17.26 -3.90 41.52
CA CYS A 38 16.28 -4.75 42.21
C CYS A 38 15.81 -4.06 43.51
N PRO A 39 14.51 -3.77 43.70
CA PRO A 39 14.04 -3.03 44.87
C PRO A 39 14.29 -3.73 46.21
N SER A 40 14.31 -5.07 46.23
CA SER A 40 14.45 -5.87 47.45
C SER A 40 15.90 -6.16 47.84
N THR A 41 16.80 -6.36 46.87
CA THR A 41 18.20 -6.75 47.13
C THR A 41 19.22 -5.67 46.79
N GLY A 42 18.83 -4.63 46.05
CA GLY A 42 19.73 -3.60 45.53
C GLY A 42 20.64 -4.08 44.39
N THR A 43 20.49 -5.33 43.94
CA THR A 43 21.33 -5.90 42.88
C THR A 43 20.96 -5.33 41.51
N LEU A 44 21.99 -4.97 40.73
CA LEU A 44 21.83 -4.52 39.36
C LEU A 44 21.58 -5.71 38.42
N HIS A 45 20.65 -5.55 37.48
CA HIS A 45 20.37 -6.54 36.45
C HIS A 45 19.92 -5.86 35.15
N TRP A 46 20.10 -6.54 34.03
CA TRP A 46 19.54 -6.17 32.75
C TRP A 46 18.17 -6.81 32.60
N GLN A 47 17.15 -5.99 32.46
CA GLN A 47 15.80 -6.42 32.14
C GLN A 47 15.52 -6.11 30.68
N GLY A 48 15.00 -7.08 29.93
CA GLY A 48 14.76 -6.87 28.51
C GLY A 48 13.72 -7.77 27.88
N PHE A 49 13.37 -7.39 26.65
CA PHE A 49 12.47 -8.08 25.76
C PHE A 49 13.14 -8.23 24.39
N ILE A 50 12.99 -9.40 23.79
CA ILE A 50 13.50 -9.70 22.45
C ILE A 50 12.44 -10.37 21.59
N TYR A 51 12.35 -9.94 20.34
CA TYR A 51 11.50 -10.52 19.32
C TYR A 51 12.31 -11.00 18.11
N PHE A 52 12.12 -12.24 17.70
CA PHE A 52 12.78 -12.86 16.56
C PHE A 52 11.87 -12.97 15.34
N THR A 53 12.41 -12.78 14.14
CA THR A 53 11.68 -13.00 12.87
C THR A 53 11.11 -14.41 12.77
N ASN A 54 11.90 -15.41 13.21
CA ASN A 54 11.53 -16.82 13.17
C ASN A 54 11.40 -17.40 14.59
N PRO A 55 10.42 -18.30 14.85
CA PRO A 55 10.27 -18.91 16.17
C PRO A 55 11.51 -19.68 16.59
N ARG A 56 12.01 -19.45 17.81
CA ARG A 56 13.15 -20.15 18.42
C ARG A 56 12.68 -21.01 19.60
N SER A 57 13.40 -22.08 19.91
CA SER A 57 13.15 -22.86 21.12
C SER A 57 13.74 -22.14 22.34
N PHE A 58 13.17 -22.42 23.51
CA PHE A 58 13.67 -21.88 24.79
C PHE A 58 15.18 -22.13 24.96
N ASN A 59 15.63 -23.37 24.75
CA ASN A 59 17.04 -23.73 24.89
C ASN A 59 17.95 -23.00 23.91
N ALA A 60 17.51 -22.77 22.66
CA ALA A 60 18.30 -22.03 21.68
C ALA A 60 18.50 -20.56 22.11
N VAL A 61 17.46 -19.93 22.65
CA VAL A 61 17.56 -18.55 23.16
C VAL A 61 18.41 -18.50 24.43
N LYS A 62 18.25 -19.46 25.34
CA LYS A 62 19.06 -19.54 26.57
C LYS A 62 20.55 -19.65 26.25
N GLN A 63 20.92 -20.47 25.27
CA GLN A 63 22.31 -20.60 24.80
C GLN A 63 22.81 -19.32 24.11
N LEU A 64 21.96 -18.68 23.28
CA LEU A 64 22.29 -17.39 22.66
C LEU A 64 22.61 -16.31 23.70
N MET A 65 21.98 -16.37 24.88
CA MET A 65 22.15 -15.42 25.98
C MET A 65 23.19 -15.87 27.03
N GLY A 66 24.11 -16.78 26.69
CA GLY A 66 25.21 -17.20 27.57
C GLY A 66 24.82 -18.23 28.64
N GLY A 67 23.65 -18.85 28.55
CA GLY A 67 23.27 -20.04 29.34
C GLY A 67 22.76 -19.76 30.76
N LEU A 68 23.24 -18.72 31.45
CA LEU A 68 22.82 -18.38 32.83
C LEU A 68 21.71 -17.33 32.89
N THR A 69 21.42 -16.66 31.77
CA THR A 69 20.34 -15.65 31.69
C THR A 69 18.98 -16.30 31.95
N HIS A 70 18.20 -15.68 32.83
CA HIS A 70 16.81 -16.08 33.04
C HIS A 70 15.99 -15.60 31.84
N ILE A 71 15.25 -16.51 31.22
CA ILE A 71 14.39 -16.18 30.07
C ILE A 71 13.02 -16.79 30.26
N GLU A 72 12.01 -16.12 29.73
CA GLU A 72 10.61 -16.59 29.73
C GLU A 72 9.96 -16.27 28.38
N PHE A 73 8.93 -17.01 28.00
CA PHE A 73 8.10 -16.62 26.86
C PHE A 73 7.29 -15.38 27.22
N ALA A 74 7.28 -14.38 26.34
CA ALA A 74 6.45 -13.20 26.55
C ALA A 74 4.99 -13.52 26.22
N MET A 75 4.12 -13.42 27.23
CA MET A 75 2.69 -13.66 27.10
C MET A 75 1.93 -12.45 26.55
N ASP A 76 2.34 -11.25 26.95
CA ASP A 76 1.76 -9.97 26.55
C ASP A 76 2.89 -9.08 26.03
N ILE A 77 3.04 -9.04 24.70
CA ILE A 77 4.15 -8.35 24.03
C ILE A 77 4.15 -6.84 24.36
N PRO A 78 3.03 -6.10 24.18
CA PRO A 78 2.98 -4.69 24.56
C PRO A 78 3.41 -4.43 26.00
N LYS A 79 2.87 -5.18 26.97
CA LYS A 79 3.24 -5.00 28.38
C LYS A 79 4.69 -5.36 28.67
N SER A 80 5.24 -6.36 27.97
CA SER A 80 6.65 -6.76 28.14
C SER A 80 7.61 -5.66 27.67
N ILE A 81 7.26 -4.97 26.58
CA ILE A 81 8.01 -3.82 26.07
C ILE A 81 7.87 -2.63 27.03
N GLU A 82 6.65 -2.32 27.48
CA GLU A 82 6.38 -1.24 28.43
C GLU A 82 7.14 -1.45 29.75
N TYR A 83 7.23 -2.69 30.22
CA TYR A 83 7.98 -3.04 31.42
C TYR A 83 9.45 -2.63 31.30
N CYS A 84 10.07 -2.79 30.13
CA CYS A 84 11.45 -2.40 29.86
C CYS A 84 11.64 -0.87 29.71
N LYS A 85 10.58 -0.06 29.80
CA LYS A 85 10.61 1.41 29.69
C LYS A 85 10.35 2.11 31.03
N LYS A 86 10.15 1.35 32.11
CA LYS A 86 9.86 1.90 33.45
C LYS A 86 11.05 2.69 33.99
N GLN A 87 10.83 3.96 34.31
CA GLN A 87 11.88 4.86 34.79
C GLN A 87 12.19 4.70 36.28
N GLU A 88 11.26 4.17 37.08
CA GLU A 88 11.37 4.11 38.55
C GLU A 88 12.56 3.27 39.05
N THR A 89 12.91 2.20 38.34
CA THR A 89 13.99 1.28 38.68
C THR A 89 15.18 1.38 37.74
N ALA A 90 15.11 2.24 36.72
CA ALA A 90 16.09 2.33 35.65
C ALA A 90 17.38 3.03 36.11
N VAL A 91 18.52 2.47 35.71
CA VAL A 91 19.80 3.15 35.77
C VAL A 91 19.89 4.10 34.56
N PRO A 92 20.19 5.40 34.77
CA PRO A 92 20.31 6.37 33.69
C PRO A 92 21.26 5.91 32.58
N ASP A 93 20.93 6.26 31.34
CA ASP A 93 21.75 6.03 30.14
C ASP A 93 22.06 4.55 29.84
N THR A 94 21.25 3.61 30.35
CA THR A 94 21.41 2.17 30.07
C THR A 94 20.35 1.59 29.15
N GLN A 95 19.32 2.36 28.80
CA GLN A 95 18.27 1.89 27.90
C GLN A 95 18.79 1.75 26.47
N PHE A 96 18.48 0.63 25.85
CA PHE A 96 18.77 0.33 24.46
C PHE A 96 17.51 -0.21 23.78
N GLU A 97 17.16 0.33 22.62
CA GLU A 97 16.05 -0.13 21.79
C GLU A 97 16.53 -0.15 20.33
N ASP A 98 16.35 -1.29 19.65
CA ASP A 98 16.78 -1.46 18.26
C ASP A 98 15.82 -2.38 17.49
N GLY A 99 15.72 -2.14 16.18
CA GLY A 99 14.86 -2.89 15.26
C GLY A 99 13.41 -2.40 15.20
N THR A 100 12.54 -3.20 14.56
CA THR A 100 11.13 -2.83 14.30
C THR A 100 10.18 -3.67 15.15
N PRO A 101 9.39 -3.05 16.06
CA PRO A 101 8.42 -3.76 16.88
C PRO A 101 7.51 -4.64 16.02
N PRO A 102 7.16 -5.86 16.48
CA PRO A 102 6.24 -6.70 15.74
C PRO A 102 4.86 -6.04 15.68
N PRO A 103 4.02 -6.30 14.65
CA PRO A 103 2.66 -5.76 14.59
C PRO A 103 1.79 -6.10 15.81
N SER A 104 2.11 -7.17 16.55
CA SER A 104 1.46 -7.54 17.80
C SER A 104 1.81 -6.65 19.00
N ALA A 105 2.85 -5.81 18.87
CA ALA A 105 3.19 -4.76 19.84
C ALA A 105 2.42 -3.46 19.59
N LEU A 106 1.79 -3.31 18.41
CA LEU A 106 1.10 -2.09 18.01
C LEU A 106 -0.35 -2.08 18.54
N PRO A 107 -0.92 -0.89 18.83
CA PRO A 107 -2.27 -0.78 19.38
C PRO A 107 -3.34 -1.31 18.41
N PRO A 108 -4.47 -1.86 18.90
CA PRO A 108 -5.55 -2.32 18.02
C PRO A 108 -5.99 -1.23 17.04
N GLY A 109 -6.03 -1.57 15.75
CA GLY A 109 -6.43 -0.62 14.70
C GLY A 109 -5.35 0.36 14.25
N TRP A 110 -4.09 0.23 14.68
CA TRP A 110 -2.96 1.06 14.25
C TRP A 110 -2.78 1.20 12.73
N TRP A 111 -3.31 0.26 11.95
CA TRP A 111 -3.21 0.27 10.49
C TRP A 111 -4.29 1.14 9.85
N GLN A 112 -5.34 1.53 10.59
CA GLN A 112 -6.52 2.21 10.03
C GLN A 112 -6.25 3.65 9.61
N GLN A 113 -5.19 4.27 10.15
CA GLN A 113 -4.74 5.62 9.78
C GLN A 113 -3.70 5.62 8.65
N LEU A 114 -3.22 4.46 8.21
CA LEU A 114 -2.21 4.34 7.16
C LEU A 114 -2.86 4.14 5.79
N THR A 115 -2.13 4.51 4.74
CA THR A 115 -2.53 4.19 3.37
C THR A 115 -2.21 2.72 3.08
N ILE A 116 -2.92 2.12 2.11
CA ILE A 116 -2.63 0.75 1.66
C ILE A 116 -1.18 0.65 1.15
N GLN A 117 -0.66 1.71 0.54
CA GLN A 117 0.73 1.77 0.07
C GLN A 117 1.73 1.73 1.23
N SER A 118 1.60 2.60 2.24
CA SER A 118 2.48 2.59 3.42
C SER A 118 2.44 1.23 4.12
N LEU A 119 1.27 0.60 4.22
CA LEU A 119 1.17 -0.74 4.81
C LEU A 119 1.98 -1.80 4.05
N TRP A 120 2.07 -1.71 2.72
CA TRP A 120 2.90 -2.62 1.91
C TRP A 120 4.40 -2.32 2.02
N GLU A 121 4.78 -1.05 2.11
CA GLU A 121 6.17 -0.61 2.22
C GLU A 121 6.73 -0.94 3.62
N ASP A 122 5.99 -0.57 4.67
CA ASP A 122 6.44 -0.65 6.06
C ASP A 122 6.12 -2.01 6.71
N HIS A 123 5.06 -2.68 6.27
CA HIS A 123 4.52 -3.88 6.92
C HIS A 123 4.08 -5.00 5.94
N PRO A 124 4.92 -5.39 4.96
CA PRO A 124 4.54 -6.33 3.90
C PRO A 124 4.09 -7.70 4.43
N GLU A 125 4.76 -8.25 5.45
CA GLU A 125 4.38 -9.55 6.03
C GLU A 125 3.01 -9.54 6.71
N TRP A 126 2.62 -8.40 7.29
CA TRP A 126 1.30 -8.22 7.90
C TRP A 126 0.24 -8.07 6.81
N MET A 127 0.54 -7.28 5.77
CA MET A 127 -0.35 -7.14 4.62
C MET A 127 -0.65 -8.45 3.92
N LEU A 128 0.33 -9.33 3.72
CA LEU A 128 0.12 -10.65 3.12
C LEU A 128 -0.95 -11.49 3.85
N LYS A 129 -1.09 -11.32 5.17
CA LYS A 129 -2.07 -12.06 6.00
C LYS A 129 -3.42 -11.35 6.11
N HIS A 130 -3.41 -10.02 6.07
CA HIS A 130 -4.57 -9.20 6.41
C HIS A 130 -5.14 -8.40 5.23
N TYR A 131 -4.58 -8.54 4.02
CA TYR A 131 -4.95 -7.78 2.82
C TYR A 131 -6.47 -7.72 2.58
N ALA A 132 -7.15 -8.87 2.63
CA ALA A 132 -8.59 -8.93 2.41
C ALA A 132 -9.40 -8.09 3.42
N GLY A 133 -9.00 -8.13 4.70
CA GLY A 133 -9.64 -7.36 5.77
C GLY A 133 -9.38 -5.86 5.64
N VAL A 134 -8.14 -5.48 5.29
CA VAL A 134 -7.76 -4.08 5.01
C VAL A 134 -8.58 -3.54 3.84
N LEU A 135 -8.64 -4.27 2.71
CA LEU A 135 -9.45 -3.86 1.57
C LEU A 135 -10.93 -3.71 1.93
N ALA A 136 -11.49 -4.65 2.70
CA ALA A 136 -12.88 -4.58 3.13
C ALA A 136 -13.14 -3.32 4.00
N TYR A 137 -12.25 -3.02 4.94
CA TYR A 137 -12.35 -1.83 5.78
C TYR A 137 -12.22 -0.53 4.98
N HIS A 138 -11.26 -0.44 4.07
CA HIS A 138 -11.11 0.76 3.23
C HIS A 138 -12.32 0.93 2.29
N LYS A 139 -12.90 -0.16 1.79
CA LYS A 139 -14.14 -0.11 1.00
C LYS A 139 -15.33 0.41 1.79
N THR A 140 -15.46 0.07 3.08
CA THR A 140 -16.57 0.57 3.93
C THR A 140 -16.34 2.01 4.39
N LYS A 141 -15.08 2.42 4.60
CA LYS A 141 -14.73 3.81 4.92
C LYS A 141 -14.74 4.76 3.72
N LYS A 142 -14.76 4.25 2.48
CA LYS A 142 -15.07 5.05 1.29
C LYS A 142 -16.53 5.54 1.38
N VAL A 143 -16.74 6.57 2.19
CA VAL A 143 -17.85 7.51 2.00
C VAL A 143 -17.71 8.01 0.57
N VAL A 144 -18.78 7.97 -0.21
CA VAL A 144 -18.83 8.58 -1.55
C VAL A 144 -18.64 10.08 -1.35
N LYS A 145 -17.39 10.50 -1.19
CA LYS A 145 -16.96 11.88 -1.25
C LYS A 145 -16.44 12.10 -2.66
N PHE A 146 -16.77 13.29 -3.17
CA PHE A 146 -16.34 13.89 -4.43
C PHE A 146 -17.25 13.64 -5.63
N ALA A 147 -18.02 14.68 -5.96
CA ALA A 147 -18.14 15.09 -7.35
C ALA A 147 -16.72 15.09 -7.93
N ARG A 148 -16.51 14.26 -8.95
CA ARG A 148 -15.25 14.16 -9.65
C ARG A 148 -14.95 15.54 -10.25
N GLN A 149 -13.69 15.96 -10.21
CA GLN A 149 -13.30 17.20 -10.89
C GLN A 149 -13.74 17.11 -12.36
N LYS A 150 -14.16 18.24 -12.93
CA LYS A 150 -14.55 18.29 -14.33
C LYS A 150 -13.42 17.73 -15.19
N PRO A 151 -13.65 16.64 -15.94
CA PRO A 151 -12.57 16.03 -16.69
C PRO A 151 -12.07 16.94 -17.81
N ASN A 152 -10.77 16.93 -18.04
CA ASN A 152 -10.18 17.51 -19.25
C ASN A 152 -10.24 16.47 -20.36
N VAL A 153 -10.80 16.85 -21.50
CA VAL A 153 -10.95 15.96 -22.65
C VAL A 153 -10.26 16.57 -23.85
N THR A 154 -9.16 15.95 -24.27
CA THR A 154 -8.36 16.36 -25.43
C THR A 154 -8.56 15.36 -26.55
N ILE A 155 -8.85 15.85 -27.75
CA ILE A 155 -8.95 15.01 -28.95
C ILE A 155 -7.83 15.39 -29.92
N LEU A 156 -6.96 14.43 -30.21
CA LEU A 156 -5.94 14.50 -31.24
C LEU A 156 -6.48 13.79 -32.49
N TRP A 157 -6.69 14.51 -33.59
CA TRP A 157 -7.17 13.89 -34.82
C TRP A 157 -6.41 14.35 -36.05
N GLY A 158 -6.43 13.55 -37.12
CA GLY A 158 -5.74 13.84 -38.38
C GLY A 158 -5.19 12.58 -39.06
N PRO A 159 -4.57 12.68 -40.23
CA PRO A 159 -4.11 11.53 -41.02
C PRO A 159 -3.20 10.56 -40.23
N PRO A 160 -3.11 9.27 -40.63
CA PRO A 160 -2.16 8.34 -40.03
C PRO A 160 -0.72 8.85 -40.20
N GLY A 161 0.18 8.46 -39.28
CA GLY A 161 1.59 8.86 -39.34
C GLY A 161 1.90 10.29 -38.85
N THR A 162 0.94 11.00 -38.25
CA THR A 162 1.14 12.34 -37.68
C THR A 162 1.52 12.36 -36.19
N GLY A 163 1.75 11.18 -35.58
CA GLY A 163 2.29 11.09 -34.22
C GLY A 163 1.27 11.24 -33.07
N LYS A 164 -0.04 11.26 -33.36
CA LYS A 164 -1.13 11.38 -32.36
C LYS A 164 -0.96 10.45 -31.16
N SER A 165 -0.76 9.17 -31.42
CA SER A 165 -0.59 8.11 -30.42
C SER A 165 0.68 8.30 -29.57
N HIS A 166 1.75 8.81 -30.19
CA HIS A 166 2.99 9.13 -29.48
C HIS A 166 2.78 10.34 -28.56
N LEU A 167 2.20 11.42 -29.09
CA LEU A 167 1.88 12.63 -28.33
C LEU A 167 0.97 12.33 -27.13
N ALA A 168 -0.08 11.52 -27.33
CA ALA A 168 -1.00 11.14 -26.25
C ALA A 168 -0.26 10.46 -25.07
N ARG A 169 0.71 9.60 -25.36
CA ARG A 169 1.52 8.90 -24.35
C ARG A 169 2.59 9.79 -23.71
N SER A 170 3.11 10.79 -24.44
CA SER A 170 4.11 11.72 -23.89
C SER A 170 3.52 12.80 -22.97
N LEU A 171 2.19 12.99 -22.97
CA LEU A 171 1.52 14.00 -22.15
C LEU A 171 1.39 13.63 -20.67
N SER A 172 1.60 12.36 -20.31
CA SER A 172 1.47 11.89 -18.93
C SER A 172 2.27 10.61 -18.71
N ASP A 173 2.95 10.50 -17.56
CA ASP A 173 3.62 9.26 -17.14
C ASP A 173 2.67 8.29 -16.39
N ASP A 174 1.49 8.77 -15.99
CA ASP A 174 0.45 8.00 -15.30
C ASP A 174 -0.81 7.86 -16.18
N TYR A 175 -0.73 6.95 -17.14
CA TYR A 175 -1.82 6.69 -18.09
C TYR A 175 -2.28 5.25 -18.13
N TYR A 176 -3.55 5.09 -18.47
CA TYR A 176 -4.16 3.82 -18.84
C TYR A 176 -4.66 3.87 -20.28
N ILE A 177 -4.21 2.94 -21.13
CA ILE A 177 -4.76 2.78 -22.48
C ILE A 177 -6.01 1.92 -22.36
N LYS A 178 -7.17 2.51 -22.67
CA LYS A 178 -8.45 1.82 -22.62
C LYS A 178 -8.63 0.93 -23.86
N PRO A 179 -8.60 -0.41 -23.74
CA PRO A 179 -8.91 -1.28 -24.87
C PRO A 179 -10.37 -1.12 -25.27
N SER A 180 -10.71 -1.41 -26.53
CA SER A 180 -12.10 -1.37 -26.97
C SER A 180 -12.99 -2.35 -26.20
N GLY A 181 -14.23 -1.96 -25.94
CA GLY A 181 -15.24 -2.81 -25.32
C GLY A 181 -15.52 -2.43 -23.87
N PRO A 182 -16.30 -3.23 -23.12
CA PRO A 182 -16.82 -2.78 -21.84
C PRO A 182 -15.77 -2.76 -20.72
N TRP A 183 -14.69 -3.55 -20.83
CA TRP A 183 -13.78 -3.84 -19.73
C TRP A 183 -12.69 -2.79 -19.53
N TRP A 184 -12.35 -2.57 -18.26
CA TRP A 184 -11.30 -1.65 -17.79
C TRP A 184 -10.18 -2.42 -17.04
N ASP A 185 -9.91 -3.66 -17.43
CA ASP A 185 -8.87 -4.47 -16.80
C ASP A 185 -7.50 -3.76 -16.88
N GLY A 186 -6.77 -3.73 -15.76
CA GLY A 186 -5.50 -3.00 -15.63
C GLY A 186 -5.65 -1.52 -15.25
N TYR A 187 -6.89 -1.00 -15.15
CA TYR A 187 -7.12 0.33 -14.58
C TYR A 187 -7.03 0.28 -13.05
N HIS A 188 -6.08 1.02 -12.51
CA HIS A 188 -5.73 1.08 -11.08
C HIS A 188 -5.92 2.49 -10.49
N GLY A 189 -6.70 3.34 -11.16
CA GLY A 189 -6.92 4.72 -10.72
C GLY A 189 -5.99 5.73 -11.40
N GLN A 190 -5.36 5.35 -12.52
CA GLN A 190 -4.49 6.26 -13.29
C GLN A 190 -5.24 7.55 -13.62
N ASN A 191 -4.51 8.67 -13.55
CA ASN A 191 -5.07 9.99 -13.74
C ASN A 191 -5.46 10.28 -15.19
N THR A 192 -4.74 9.68 -16.15
CA THR A 192 -4.97 9.87 -17.59
C THR A 192 -5.51 8.58 -18.21
N VAL A 193 -6.56 8.69 -19.03
CA VAL A 193 -7.09 7.57 -19.81
C VAL A 193 -6.98 7.91 -21.29
N ILE A 194 -6.31 7.03 -22.05
CA ILE A 194 -6.10 7.19 -23.48
C ILE A 194 -7.00 6.21 -24.23
N PHE A 195 -7.84 6.76 -25.10
CA PHE A 195 -8.59 6.03 -26.12
C PHE A 195 -7.82 6.14 -27.43
N ASP A 196 -6.93 5.17 -27.68
CA ASP A 196 -6.11 5.14 -28.88
C ASP A 196 -6.91 4.59 -30.06
N ASP A 197 -6.83 5.23 -31.22
CA ASP A 197 -7.56 4.87 -32.43
C ASP A 197 -9.08 4.76 -32.22
N PHE A 198 -9.66 5.83 -31.67
CA PHE A 198 -11.08 5.91 -31.37
C PHE A 198 -11.92 6.21 -32.62
N TYR A 199 -12.86 5.31 -32.92
CA TYR A 199 -13.82 5.41 -34.02
C TYR A 199 -15.25 5.10 -33.58
N SER A 200 -15.71 5.74 -32.49
CA SER A 200 -17.04 5.45 -31.89
C SER A 200 -17.17 3.99 -31.40
N SER A 201 -16.07 3.38 -30.98
CA SER A 201 -16.02 1.98 -30.54
C SER A 201 -16.79 1.72 -29.23
N GLU A 202 -17.06 2.78 -28.47
CA GLU A 202 -17.73 2.73 -27.17
C GLU A 202 -19.19 3.20 -27.30
N LYS A 203 -20.08 2.76 -26.41
CA LYS A 203 -21.46 3.26 -26.41
C LYS A 203 -21.48 4.74 -26.06
N TYR A 204 -22.26 5.53 -26.80
CA TYR A 204 -22.36 6.98 -26.59
C TYR A 204 -22.74 7.35 -25.15
N CYS A 205 -23.70 6.62 -24.56
CA CYS A 205 -24.11 6.84 -23.17
C CYS A 205 -23.00 6.54 -22.16
N ASP A 206 -22.19 5.49 -22.39
CA ASP A 206 -21.05 5.16 -21.54
C ASP A 206 -19.94 6.21 -21.67
N LEU A 207 -19.65 6.67 -22.89
CA LEU A 207 -18.71 7.76 -23.11
C LEU A 207 -19.12 9.03 -22.36
N LEU A 208 -20.37 9.49 -22.53
CA LEU A 208 -20.88 10.67 -21.83
C LEU A 208 -20.85 10.52 -20.30
N ARG A 209 -21.08 9.30 -19.81
CA ARG A 209 -20.96 8.96 -18.39
C ARG A 209 -19.51 9.12 -17.95
N TRP A 210 -18.57 8.42 -18.59
CA TRP A 210 -17.14 8.48 -18.23
C TRP A 210 -16.56 9.89 -18.31
N LEU A 211 -17.06 10.74 -19.19
CA LEU A 211 -16.62 12.13 -19.33
C LEU A 211 -17.40 13.12 -18.44
N SER A 212 -18.05 12.65 -17.37
CA SER A 212 -18.82 13.49 -16.45
C SER A 212 -18.14 13.70 -15.09
N GLU A 213 -18.64 14.68 -14.34
CA GLU A 213 -18.27 15.04 -12.96
C GLU A 213 -18.89 14.09 -11.91
N ASN A 214 -19.65 13.08 -12.34
CA ASN A 214 -20.29 12.16 -11.41
C ASN A 214 -19.31 11.09 -10.92
N PRO A 215 -19.42 10.65 -9.65
CA PRO A 215 -18.73 9.46 -9.18
C PRO A 215 -19.21 8.24 -9.99
N ILE A 216 -18.28 7.56 -10.66
CA ILE A 216 -18.59 6.47 -11.58
C ILE A 216 -17.72 5.28 -11.26
N ARG A 217 -18.33 4.09 -11.35
CA ARG A 217 -17.61 2.82 -11.39
C ARG A 217 -17.56 2.26 -12.81
N VAL A 218 -16.42 1.69 -13.15
CA VAL A 218 -16.15 1.01 -14.40
C VAL A 218 -15.93 -0.49 -14.16
N PRO A 219 -16.40 -1.36 -15.06
CA PRO A 219 -16.32 -2.80 -14.86
C PRO A 219 -14.92 -3.32 -15.16
N ILE A 220 -14.41 -4.15 -14.26
CA ILE A 220 -13.21 -4.96 -14.43
C ILE A 220 -13.62 -6.42 -14.28
N LYS A 221 -12.82 -7.39 -14.75
CA LYS A 221 -13.20 -8.80 -14.63
C LYS A 221 -13.45 -9.19 -13.18
N GLY A 222 -14.68 -9.67 -12.92
CA GLY A 222 -15.11 -10.11 -11.60
C GLY A 222 -15.41 -8.99 -10.59
N SER A 223 -15.36 -7.72 -10.98
CA SER A 223 -15.67 -6.61 -10.06
C SER A 223 -15.96 -5.28 -10.77
N THR A 224 -15.91 -4.19 -10.01
CA THR A 224 -15.90 -2.83 -10.53
C THR A 224 -14.86 -2.03 -9.75
N THR A 225 -14.28 -1.02 -10.39
CA THR A 225 -13.39 -0.05 -9.72
C THR A 225 -13.91 1.36 -9.94
N ASP A 226 -13.54 2.29 -9.06
CA ASP A 226 -13.89 3.70 -9.18
C ASP A 226 -13.09 4.32 -10.35
N LEU A 227 -13.72 5.13 -11.18
CA LEU A 227 -13.09 5.87 -12.27
C LEU A 227 -12.56 7.20 -11.73
N GLU A 228 -11.29 7.21 -11.35
CA GLU A 228 -10.63 8.33 -10.67
C GLU A 228 -9.95 9.32 -11.62
N ALA A 229 -9.76 8.94 -12.89
CA ALA A 229 -9.09 9.72 -13.92
C ALA A 229 -9.60 11.17 -13.97
N THR A 230 -8.80 12.14 -14.34
CA THR A 230 -9.27 13.51 -14.60
C THR A 230 -8.93 13.99 -16.00
N ASN A 231 -8.08 13.25 -16.72
CA ASN A 231 -7.69 13.56 -18.09
C ASN A 231 -8.08 12.41 -19.02
N PHE A 232 -8.69 12.76 -20.15
CA PHE A 232 -9.03 11.84 -21.21
C PHE A 232 -8.45 12.31 -22.52
N ILE A 233 -7.71 11.43 -23.18
CA ILE A 233 -7.10 11.73 -24.48
C ILE A 233 -7.67 10.75 -25.49
N PHE A 234 -8.19 11.28 -26.58
CA PHE A 234 -8.65 10.48 -27.72
C PHE A 234 -7.72 10.71 -28.89
N THR A 235 -7.29 9.64 -29.56
CA THR A 235 -6.62 9.74 -30.85
C THR A 235 -7.54 9.19 -31.93
N SER A 236 -7.60 9.81 -33.11
CA SER A 236 -8.42 9.31 -34.22
C SER A 236 -7.91 9.76 -35.58
N ASN A 237 -8.07 8.94 -36.62
CA ASN A 237 -7.86 9.39 -37.99
C ASN A 237 -9.08 10.12 -38.59
N GLN A 238 -10.22 10.15 -37.88
CA GLN A 238 -11.45 10.80 -38.32
C GLN A 238 -11.72 12.07 -37.52
N ASN A 239 -12.40 13.03 -38.16
CA ASN A 239 -12.89 14.21 -37.49
C ASN A 239 -13.91 13.81 -36.39
N PRO A 240 -13.81 14.32 -35.16
CA PRO A 240 -14.74 14.01 -34.06
C PRO A 240 -16.21 14.32 -34.36
N ASP A 241 -16.52 15.28 -35.24
CA ASP A 241 -17.89 15.55 -35.68
C ASP A 241 -18.50 14.38 -36.47
N SER A 242 -17.66 13.52 -37.06
CA SER A 242 -18.08 12.31 -37.78
C SER A 242 -18.36 11.13 -36.83
N TRP A 243 -17.98 11.20 -35.55
CA TRP A 243 -18.24 10.14 -34.58
C TRP A 243 -19.74 10.05 -34.28
N TYR A 244 -20.25 8.83 -34.09
CA TYR A 244 -21.67 8.56 -33.84
C TYR A 244 -22.60 9.22 -34.89
N PRO A 245 -22.48 8.88 -36.20
CA PRO A 245 -23.27 9.49 -37.27
C PRO A 245 -24.79 9.32 -37.09
N GLN A 246 -25.22 8.29 -36.35
CA GLN A 246 -26.62 8.02 -36.03
C GLN A 246 -27.22 8.96 -34.97
N ILE A 247 -26.41 9.82 -34.35
CA ILE A 247 -26.87 10.75 -33.30
C ILE A 247 -26.95 12.15 -33.90
N GLU A 248 -28.17 12.67 -33.98
CA GLU A 248 -28.43 14.01 -34.52
C GLU A 248 -27.84 15.11 -33.60
N ASP A 249 -28.14 15.07 -32.30
CA ASP A 249 -27.63 16.04 -31.32
C ASP A 249 -26.42 15.51 -30.52
N LYS A 250 -25.24 16.06 -30.85
CA LYS A 250 -23.96 15.77 -30.17
C LYS A 250 -23.56 16.83 -29.14
N SER A 251 -24.43 17.78 -28.81
CA SER A 251 -24.18 18.87 -27.86
C SER A 251 -23.65 18.38 -26.51
N ALA A 252 -24.17 17.24 -26.03
CA ALA A 252 -23.75 16.63 -24.79
C ALA A 252 -22.28 16.16 -24.80
N LEU A 253 -21.79 15.63 -25.92
CA LEU A 253 -20.37 15.28 -26.05
C LEU A 253 -19.54 16.55 -26.25
N LYS A 254 -19.98 17.44 -27.16
CA LYS A 254 -19.27 18.68 -27.49
C LYS A 254 -18.97 19.55 -26.27
N ARG A 255 -19.92 19.71 -25.35
CA ARG A 255 -19.71 20.51 -24.11
C ARG A 255 -18.70 19.93 -23.11
N ARG A 256 -18.32 18.65 -23.28
CA ARG A 256 -17.33 17.96 -22.44
C ARG A 256 -15.94 17.95 -23.06
N ILE A 257 -15.83 18.21 -24.35
CA ILE A 257 -14.55 18.32 -25.04
C ILE A 257 -13.91 19.65 -24.61
N THR A 258 -12.71 19.56 -24.03
CA THR A 258 -11.94 20.72 -23.59
C THR A 258 -11.11 21.27 -24.73
N GLU A 259 -10.50 20.39 -25.52
CA GLU A 259 -9.59 20.76 -26.58
C GLU A 259 -9.66 19.78 -27.77
N ILE A 260 -9.57 20.33 -28.98
CA ILE A 260 -9.47 19.55 -30.23
C ILE A 260 -8.25 20.05 -30.98
N ILE A 261 -7.32 19.15 -31.27
CA ILE A 261 -6.07 19.42 -31.97
C ILE A 261 -6.08 18.63 -33.28
N HIS A 262 -6.02 19.36 -34.40
CA HIS A 262 -5.83 18.76 -35.72
C HIS A 262 -4.34 18.64 -36.04
N MET A 263 -3.87 17.42 -36.31
CA MET A 263 -2.47 17.10 -36.60
C MET A 263 -2.33 16.75 -38.09
N GLU A 264 -1.75 17.66 -38.86
CA GLU A 264 -1.53 17.49 -40.32
C GLU A 264 -0.07 17.15 -40.66
N THR A 265 0.88 17.55 -39.81
CA THR A 265 2.30 17.37 -40.07
C THR A 265 2.71 15.91 -39.84
N PRO A 266 3.41 15.26 -40.80
CA PRO A 266 3.99 13.94 -40.59
C PRO A 266 4.91 13.93 -39.38
N TYR A 267 4.83 12.88 -38.58
CA TYR A 267 5.72 12.67 -37.46
C TYR A 267 7.07 12.18 -37.97
N CYS A 268 8.11 13.00 -37.80
CA CYS A 268 9.50 12.56 -37.92
C CYS A 268 9.99 12.15 -36.53
N SER A 269 10.29 10.87 -36.35
CA SER A 269 11.09 10.43 -35.19
C SER A 269 12.54 10.89 -35.42
N GLU A 270 12.99 11.87 -34.64
CA GLU A 270 14.43 12.08 -34.42
C GLU A 270 14.99 10.98 -33.52
#